data_AF-A0A8J4WZF0-F1
#
_entry.id   AF-A0A8J4WZF0-F1
#
_cell.length_a   1.000
_cell.length_b   1.000
_cell.length_c   1.000
_cell.angle_alpha   90.00
_cell.angle_beta   90.00
_cell.angle_gamma   90.00
#
_symmetry.space_group_name_H-M   'P 1'
#
loop_
_entity.id
_entity.type
_entity.pdbx_description
1 polymer ?
#
loop_
_entity_poly.entity_id
_entity_poly.type
_entity_poly.pdbx_seq_one_letter_code
_entity_poly.pdbx_strand_id
1 'polypeptide(L)'
;MKVGKDWEDTDHNYYTSKMYSSNDPMSKDLWVDIDQMDKEKVKIHGILSNTHRQAARVNLSFDFPFYGHFLREITVATGGFIYTGDVVHRMLTATQYIAPLMANFDPSLSRNSTVIYFDNGTALVVQWDHVHLQDSYNLGSFTFQATLHRDGRIIFAYKEVPIQIAQISSVNHPVKVGLSDAFVVVHRIQQIPNVRRKTIYEYHRVELLKTKITNRTAVEMLPLPTCLQVRSCSACIAAEINFNCSWCHRLK
;
A
#
# COMPACT_ATOMS: atom_id res chain seq x y z
N MET A 1 13.18 -3.90 -37.72
CA MET A 1 13.36 -4.36 -36.33
C MET A 1 12.86 -3.26 -35.40
N LYS A 2 11.63 -3.39 -34.88
CA LYS A 2 11.14 -2.59 -33.76
C LYS A 2 11.20 -3.50 -32.55
N VAL A 3 12.02 -3.13 -31.57
CA VAL A 3 12.09 -3.80 -30.27
C VAL A 3 10.75 -3.55 -29.59
N GLY A 4 9.93 -4.59 -29.48
CA GLY A 4 8.70 -4.57 -28.70
C GLY A 4 9.07 -4.42 -27.23
N LYS A 5 8.59 -3.35 -26.62
CA LYS A 5 8.72 -3.07 -25.19
C LYS A 5 7.58 -3.85 -24.54
N ASP A 6 7.89 -4.90 -23.79
CA ASP A 6 6.91 -5.74 -23.10
C ASP A 6 6.21 -4.90 -22.02
N TRP A 7 5.03 -4.36 -22.35
CA TRP A 7 4.15 -3.65 -21.44
C TRP A 7 3.12 -4.65 -20.89
N GLU A 8 3.26 -5.07 -19.64
CA GLU A 8 2.15 -5.67 -18.89
C GLU A 8 1.39 -4.53 -18.19
N ASP A 9 0.71 -3.67 -18.98
CA ASP A 9 -0.33 -2.79 -18.45
C ASP A 9 -1.48 -3.68 -17.98
N THR A 10 -1.53 -3.95 -16.68
CA THR A 10 -2.76 -4.51 -16.08
C THR A 10 -3.66 -3.33 -15.83
N ASP A 11 -4.53 -3.03 -16.79
CA ASP A 11 -5.45 -1.89 -16.69
C ASP A 11 -6.52 -2.24 -15.65
N HIS A 12 -6.53 -1.50 -14.55
CA HIS A 12 -7.50 -1.65 -13.48
C HIS A 12 -8.39 -0.41 -13.45
N ASN A 13 -9.59 -0.51 -12.88
CA ASN A 13 -10.54 0.62 -12.92
C ASN A 13 -10.01 1.90 -12.23
N TYR A 14 -9.08 1.77 -11.29
CA TYR A 14 -8.58 2.88 -10.47
C TYR A 14 -7.09 3.19 -10.67
N TYR A 15 -6.31 2.26 -11.21
CA TYR A 15 -4.85 2.41 -11.32
C TYR A 15 -4.33 1.69 -12.56
N THR A 16 -3.25 2.21 -13.12
CA THR A 16 -2.36 1.42 -13.99
C THR A 16 -1.05 1.17 -13.25
N SER A 17 -0.41 0.03 -13.51
CA SER A 17 0.84 -0.34 -12.84
C SER A 17 1.97 -0.51 -13.85
N LYS A 18 3.10 0.12 -13.59
CA LYS A 18 4.32 -0.01 -14.38
C LYS A 18 5.43 -0.57 -13.52
N MET A 19 6.07 -1.63 -13.99
CA MET A 19 7.16 -2.28 -13.29
C MET A 19 8.50 -1.94 -13.94
N TYR A 20 9.51 -1.73 -13.10
CA TYR A 20 10.88 -1.40 -13.48
C TYR A 20 11.81 -2.51 -12.99
N SER A 21 12.60 -3.03 -13.93
CA SER A 21 13.54 -4.13 -13.66
C SER A 21 14.78 -3.66 -12.90
N SER A 22 15.57 -4.60 -12.38
CA SER A 22 16.81 -4.30 -11.65
C SER A 22 17.89 -3.57 -12.47
N ASN A 23 17.82 -3.69 -13.80
CA ASN A 23 18.73 -3.02 -14.74
C ASN A 23 18.21 -1.66 -15.22
N ASP A 24 16.96 -1.31 -14.88
CA ASP A 24 16.37 -0.04 -15.26
C ASP A 24 16.91 1.07 -14.34
N PRO A 25 17.53 2.14 -14.88
CA PRO A 25 17.96 3.28 -14.08
C PRO A 25 16.83 3.87 -13.23
N MET A 26 15.60 3.87 -13.75
CA MET A 26 14.41 4.38 -13.05
C MET A 26 14.15 3.68 -11.72
N SER A 27 14.51 2.40 -11.57
CA SER A 27 14.34 1.68 -10.30
C SER A 27 15.16 2.30 -9.16
N LYS A 28 16.30 2.92 -9.48
CA LYS A 28 17.12 3.64 -8.49
C LYS A 28 16.51 4.99 -8.15
N ASP A 29 16.00 5.70 -9.16
CA ASP A 29 15.41 7.03 -9.00
C ASP A 29 14.09 6.99 -8.19
N LEU A 30 13.39 5.86 -8.22
CA LEU A 30 12.16 5.62 -7.44
C LEU A 30 12.43 5.24 -5.98
N TRP A 31 13.67 4.93 -5.61
CA TRP A 31 14.05 4.68 -4.21
C TRP A 31 14.33 6.00 -3.50
N VAL A 32 13.74 6.20 -2.32
CA VAL A 32 13.99 7.40 -1.52
C VAL A 32 15.08 7.12 -0.50
N ASP A 33 16.18 7.88 -0.55
CA ASP A 33 17.22 7.81 0.47
C ASP A 33 16.79 8.59 1.72
N ILE A 34 16.32 7.87 2.74
CA ILE A 34 15.85 8.45 4.00
C ILE A 34 17.00 9.11 4.79
N ASP A 35 18.25 8.66 4.63
CA ASP A 35 19.39 9.23 5.37
C ASP A 35 19.74 10.64 4.90
N GLN A 36 19.35 11.00 3.67
CA GLN A 36 19.51 12.33 3.09
C GLN A 36 18.33 13.26 3.40
N MET A 37 17.28 12.77 4.05
CA MET A 37 16.11 13.55 4.40
C MET A 37 16.31 14.36 5.69
N ASP A 38 15.46 15.37 5.87
CA ASP A 38 15.41 16.19 7.07
C ASP A 38 15.16 15.32 8.31
N LYS A 39 16.21 15.14 9.13
CA LYS A 39 16.23 14.23 10.28
C LYS A 39 15.17 14.55 11.32
N GLU A 40 14.69 15.80 11.39
CA GLU A 40 13.62 16.18 12.32
C GLU A 40 12.25 15.63 11.92
N LYS A 41 12.06 15.33 10.63
CA LYS A 41 10.80 14.80 10.08
C LYS A 41 10.81 13.29 9.93
N VAL A 42 11.98 12.67 9.94
CA VAL A 42 12.12 11.21 9.91
C VAL A 42 11.71 10.64 11.25
N LYS A 43 10.65 9.82 11.26
CA LYS A 43 10.14 9.20 12.49
C LYS A 43 10.45 7.71 12.48
N ILE A 44 11.44 7.31 13.26
CA ILE A 44 11.68 5.89 13.58
C ILE A 44 10.60 5.47 14.58
N HIS A 45 9.75 4.53 14.18
CA HIS A 45 8.65 4.14 15.05
C HIS A 45 9.13 3.09 16.07
N GLY A 46 9.32 3.51 17.32
CA GLY A 46 9.85 2.66 18.40
C GLY A 46 9.07 1.36 18.61
N ILE A 47 7.73 1.41 18.68
CA ILE A 47 6.91 0.19 18.85
C ILE A 47 7.03 -0.72 17.61
N LEU A 48 6.76 -0.21 16.41
CA LEU A 48 6.80 -1.01 15.18
C LEU A 48 8.18 -1.63 14.90
N SER A 49 9.27 -0.99 15.32
CA SER A 49 10.62 -1.52 15.13
C SER A 49 10.98 -2.64 16.11
N ASN A 50 10.20 -2.85 17.18
CA ASN A 50 10.55 -3.77 18.27
C ASN A 50 9.45 -4.78 18.61
N THR A 51 8.39 -4.89 17.80
CA THR A 51 7.24 -5.74 18.12
C THR A 51 6.70 -6.51 16.93
N HIS A 52 6.15 -7.70 17.20
CA HIS A 52 5.44 -8.50 16.21
C HIS A 52 3.96 -8.13 16.12
N ARG A 53 3.42 -8.12 14.91
CA ARG A 53 1.99 -7.93 14.63
C ARG A 53 1.40 -6.67 15.30
N GLN A 54 2.14 -5.58 15.20
CA GLN A 54 1.67 -4.27 15.62
C GLN A 54 1.38 -3.39 14.40
N ALA A 55 0.60 -2.35 14.66
CA ALA A 55 0.36 -1.31 13.69
C ALA A 55 0.20 0.02 14.40
N ALA A 56 0.56 1.11 13.72
CA ALA A 56 0.48 2.45 14.26
C ALA A 56 -0.19 3.38 13.28
N ARG A 57 -1.03 4.28 13.81
CA ARG A 57 -1.70 5.31 13.02
C ARG A 57 -0.72 6.41 12.67
N VAL A 58 -0.79 6.87 11.42
CA VAL A 58 -0.01 7.96 10.87
C VAL A 58 -0.96 8.93 10.20
N ASN A 59 -0.93 10.18 10.66
CA ASN A 59 -1.70 11.25 10.04
C ASN A 59 -0.90 11.83 8.86
N LEU A 60 -1.58 11.97 7.72
CA LEU A 60 -1.03 12.55 6.51
C LEU A 60 -1.18 14.07 6.56
N SER A 61 -0.15 14.78 6.14
CA SER A 61 -0.18 16.24 6.00
C SER A 61 -1.01 16.70 4.78
N PHE A 62 -1.39 15.77 3.90
CA PHE A 62 -2.15 16.01 2.67
C PHE A 62 -3.33 15.04 2.51
N ASP A 63 -4.30 15.39 1.65
CA ASP A 63 -5.35 14.46 1.21
C ASP A 63 -4.73 13.48 0.20
N PHE A 64 -4.67 12.20 0.54
CA PHE A 64 -4.21 11.16 -0.37
C PHE A 64 -5.41 10.54 -1.11
N PRO A 65 -5.56 10.73 -2.44
CA PRO A 65 -6.63 10.09 -3.18
C PRO A 65 -6.37 8.60 -3.34
N PHE A 66 -7.31 7.77 -2.88
CA PHE A 66 -7.22 6.31 -2.94
C PHE A 66 -8.62 5.74 -3.23
N TYR A 67 -8.77 4.94 -4.30
CA TYR A 67 -10.04 4.29 -4.65
C TYR A 67 -11.28 5.20 -4.59
N GLY A 68 -11.17 6.40 -5.16
CA GLY A 68 -12.28 7.34 -5.22
C GLY A 68 -12.72 7.89 -3.86
N HIS A 69 -11.84 7.96 -2.88
CA HIS A 69 -12.01 8.73 -1.65
C HIS A 69 -10.66 9.33 -1.20
N PHE A 70 -10.67 10.23 -0.22
CA PHE A 70 -9.45 10.85 0.32
C PHE A 70 -9.12 10.28 1.69
N LEU A 71 -7.87 9.85 1.86
CA LEU A 71 -7.32 9.40 3.13
C LEU A 71 -6.52 10.54 3.78
N ARG A 72 -6.71 10.71 5.09
CA ARG A 72 -5.97 11.64 5.96
C ARG A 72 -5.27 10.94 7.13
N GLU A 73 -5.69 9.72 7.43
CA GLU A 73 -5.08 8.84 8.41
C GLU A 73 -4.88 7.48 7.74
N ILE A 74 -3.73 6.87 7.98
CA ILE A 74 -3.42 5.50 7.56
C ILE A 74 -2.83 4.74 8.75
N THR A 75 -2.74 3.42 8.66
CA THR A 75 -2.15 2.59 9.70
C THR A 75 -1.00 1.76 9.15
N VAL A 76 0.23 2.05 9.55
CA VAL A 76 1.44 1.32 9.13
C VAL A 76 1.59 0.07 9.99
N ALA A 77 1.71 -1.10 9.37
CA ALA A 77 1.84 -2.39 10.07
C ALA A 77 3.25 -2.97 9.95
N THR A 78 3.69 -3.70 10.98
CA THR A 78 5.00 -4.37 10.99
C THR A 78 5.11 -5.45 9.92
N GLY A 79 3.99 -5.99 9.46
CA GLY A 79 3.90 -7.03 8.42
C GLY A 79 4.15 -6.54 6.98
N GLY A 80 4.73 -5.36 6.77
CA GLY A 80 5.13 -4.87 5.44
C GLY A 80 4.01 -4.25 4.59
N PHE A 81 2.96 -3.72 5.23
CA PHE A 81 1.84 -3.09 4.54
C PHE A 81 1.25 -1.91 5.31
N ILE A 82 0.47 -1.10 4.61
CA ILE A 82 -0.33 -0.01 5.14
C ILE A 82 -1.80 -0.42 5.08
N TYR A 83 -2.47 -0.37 6.22
CA TYR A 83 -3.93 -0.52 6.33
C TYR A 83 -4.60 0.85 6.12
N THR A 84 -5.62 0.87 5.25
CA THR A 84 -6.31 2.10 4.82
C THR A 84 -7.71 2.26 5.38
N GLY A 85 -8.24 1.28 6.12
CA GLY A 85 -9.59 1.37 6.66
C GLY A 85 -9.67 2.08 8.01
N ASP A 86 -10.86 2.57 8.35
CA ASP A 86 -11.10 3.29 9.62
C ASP A 86 -11.13 2.37 10.85
N VAL A 87 -11.52 1.10 10.66
CA VAL A 87 -11.77 0.15 11.75
C VAL A 87 -10.66 -0.88 11.82
N VAL A 88 -9.72 -0.66 12.73
CA VAL A 88 -8.64 -1.63 12.98
C VAL A 88 -9.22 -2.88 13.64
N HIS A 89 -9.35 -3.97 12.88
CA HIS A 89 -9.73 -5.30 13.37
C HIS A 89 -8.94 -6.38 12.62
N ARG A 90 -8.51 -7.45 13.30
CA ARG A 90 -7.61 -8.50 12.75
C ARG A 90 -8.04 -9.11 11.41
N MET A 91 -9.34 -9.23 11.15
CA MET A 91 -9.85 -9.72 9.85
C MET A 91 -9.94 -8.64 8.76
N LEU A 92 -10.06 -7.35 9.13
CA LEU A 92 -10.26 -6.24 8.19
C LEU A 92 -8.96 -5.82 7.49
N THR A 93 -7.81 -6.07 8.14
CA THR A 93 -6.49 -5.76 7.57
C THR A 93 -6.14 -6.61 6.34
N ALA A 94 -6.88 -7.69 6.10
CA ALA A 94 -6.69 -8.54 4.92
C ALA A 94 -7.35 -7.98 3.65
N THR A 95 -8.28 -7.03 3.74
CA THR A 95 -9.14 -6.61 2.63
C THR A 95 -8.93 -5.16 2.19
N GLN A 96 -8.35 -4.31 3.04
CA GLN A 96 -8.03 -2.91 2.71
C GLN A 96 -6.55 -2.67 2.97
N TYR A 97 -5.75 -2.57 1.92
CA TYR A 97 -4.31 -2.43 2.09
C TYR A 97 -3.62 -1.78 0.90
N ILE A 98 -2.48 -1.16 1.21
CA ILE A 98 -1.41 -0.84 0.28
C ILE A 98 -0.21 -1.67 0.73
N ALA A 99 0.13 -2.72 -0.03
CA ALA A 99 1.10 -3.71 0.37
C ALA A 99 2.26 -3.76 -0.64
N PRO A 100 3.39 -3.06 -0.39
CA PRO A 100 4.61 -3.35 -1.12
C PRO A 100 5.04 -4.80 -0.89
N LEU A 101 4.98 -5.31 0.35
CA LEU A 101 5.17 -6.72 0.63
C LEU A 101 4.53 -7.09 1.96
N MET A 102 3.28 -7.55 1.92
CA MET A 102 2.63 -8.10 3.11
C MET A 102 3.14 -9.51 3.35
N ALA A 103 3.74 -9.79 4.50
CA ALA A 103 4.19 -11.12 4.93
C ALA A 103 4.30 -11.21 6.46
N ASN A 104 4.70 -12.37 6.99
CA ASN A 104 4.90 -12.59 8.43
C ASN A 104 6.20 -11.94 8.95
N PHE A 105 6.42 -10.66 8.66
CA PHE A 105 7.59 -9.94 9.15
C PHE A 105 7.51 -9.67 10.65
N ASP A 106 8.64 -9.81 11.32
CA ASP A 106 8.83 -9.46 12.72
C ASP A 106 10.11 -8.63 12.88
N PRO A 107 9.98 -7.29 12.97
CA PRO A 107 11.11 -6.42 13.25
C PRO A 107 11.80 -6.72 14.58
N SER A 108 11.10 -7.32 15.56
CA SER A 108 11.66 -7.59 16.90
C SER A 108 12.78 -8.64 16.92
N LEU A 109 12.92 -9.43 15.84
CA LEU A 109 13.93 -10.48 15.74
C LEU A 109 15.36 -9.95 15.60
N SER A 110 15.54 -8.70 15.16
CA SER A 110 16.86 -8.11 14.95
C SER A 110 16.88 -6.65 15.38
N ARG A 111 17.93 -6.27 16.10
CA ARG A 111 18.15 -4.88 16.53
C ARG A 111 18.43 -3.92 15.37
N ASN A 112 18.77 -4.46 14.20
CA ASN A 112 18.99 -3.68 12.99
C ASN A 112 17.69 -3.45 12.21
N SER A 113 16.60 -4.16 12.54
CA SER A 113 15.32 -3.94 11.88
C SER A 113 14.73 -2.61 12.31
N THR A 114 14.26 -1.82 11.36
CA THR A 114 13.51 -0.60 11.68
C THR A 114 12.30 -0.44 10.78
N VAL A 115 11.26 0.21 11.32
CA VAL A 115 10.14 0.72 10.53
C VAL A 115 10.12 2.22 10.64
N ILE A 116 10.37 2.89 9.52
CA ILE A 116 10.57 4.33 9.44
C ILE A 116 9.52 4.92 8.51
N TYR A 117 9.01 6.09 8.85
CA TYR A 117 8.20 6.86 7.92
C TYR A 117 8.57 8.34 7.94
N PHE A 118 8.31 9.00 6.81
CA PHE A 118 8.63 10.40 6.58
C PHE A 118 7.55 11.03 5.71
N ASP A 119 6.99 12.15 6.16
CA ASP A 119 6.00 12.94 5.44
C ASP A 119 6.55 14.35 5.20
N ASN A 120 6.55 14.82 3.94
CA ASN A 120 7.05 16.13 3.57
C ASN A 120 6.00 17.12 3.04
N GLY A 121 4.70 16.83 3.14
CA GLY A 121 3.64 17.69 2.57
C GLY A 121 3.19 17.29 1.16
N THR A 122 4.03 16.55 0.43
CA THR A 122 3.80 16.16 -0.96
C THR A 122 3.85 14.65 -1.17
N ALA A 123 4.56 13.93 -0.30
CA ALA A 123 4.61 12.49 -0.26
C ALA A 123 4.83 11.99 1.17
N LEU A 124 4.28 10.81 1.44
CA LEU A 124 4.63 9.98 2.59
C LEU A 124 5.48 8.81 2.09
N VAL A 125 6.64 8.59 2.71
CA VAL A 125 7.48 7.40 2.50
C VAL A 125 7.40 6.53 3.75
N VAL A 126 7.21 5.22 3.56
CA VAL A 126 7.29 4.22 4.63
C VAL A 126 8.32 3.17 4.22
N GLN A 127 9.32 2.94 5.06
CA GLN A 127 10.38 1.95 4.87
C GLN A 127 10.29 0.87 5.95
N TRP A 128 10.34 -0.39 5.51
CA TRP A 128 10.68 -1.53 6.34
C TRP A 128 12.12 -1.88 6.03
N ASP A 129 13.00 -1.63 6.99
CA ASP A 129 14.44 -1.74 6.84
C ASP A 129 14.97 -2.96 7.60
N HIS A 130 15.74 -3.79 6.91
CA HIS A 130 16.32 -5.03 7.43
C HIS A 130 15.36 -5.94 8.23
N VAL A 131 14.08 -5.98 7.86
CA VAL A 131 13.07 -6.79 8.57
C VAL A 131 13.19 -8.27 8.22
N HIS A 132 12.96 -9.16 9.19
CA HIS A 132 13.06 -10.60 9.01
C HIS A 132 11.70 -11.29 9.03
N LEU A 133 11.58 -12.42 8.32
CA LEU A 133 10.40 -13.28 8.41
C LEU A 133 10.41 -14.08 9.71
N GLN A 134 9.30 -14.05 10.44
CA GLN A 134 9.12 -14.77 11.72
C GLN A 134 9.40 -16.26 11.62
N ASP A 135 8.91 -16.88 10.54
CA ASP A 135 9.00 -18.32 10.36
C ASP A 135 10.35 -18.76 9.78
N SER A 136 11.19 -17.82 9.33
CA SER A 136 12.36 -18.13 8.50
C SER A 136 13.44 -17.06 8.57
N TYR A 137 13.92 -16.77 9.79
CA TYR A 137 14.96 -15.77 10.05
C TYR A 137 16.23 -15.94 9.16
N ASN A 138 16.63 -17.19 8.91
CA ASN A 138 17.85 -17.54 8.18
C ASN A 138 17.82 -17.21 6.68
N LEU A 139 16.67 -16.83 6.12
CA LEU A 139 16.56 -16.46 4.71
C LEU A 139 17.13 -15.07 4.40
N GLY A 140 17.53 -14.32 5.43
CA GLY A 140 18.06 -12.98 5.31
C GLY A 140 17.03 -11.90 5.64
N SER A 141 17.48 -10.66 5.56
CA SER A 141 16.68 -9.47 5.81
C SER A 141 16.03 -8.93 4.53
N PHE A 142 14.91 -8.24 4.69
CA PHE A 142 14.20 -7.58 3.60
C PHE A 142 14.23 -6.06 3.84
N THR A 143 14.44 -5.32 2.76
CA THR A 143 14.45 -3.85 2.78
C THR A 143 13.66 -3.31 1.60
N PHE A 144 12.53 -2.66 1.87
CA PHE A 144 11.60 -2.17 0.87
C PHE A 144 10.82 -0.95 1.36
N GLN A 145 10.23 -0.22 0.42
CA GLN A 145 9.51 1.02 0.66
C GLN A 145 8.15 1.05 -0.03
N ALA A 146 7.22 1.80 0.55
CA ALA A 146 6.06 2.36 -0.14
C ALA A 146 6.09 3.89 -0.06
N THR A 147 5.89 4.56 -1.19
CA THR A 147 5.74 6.01 -1.27
C THR A 147 4.35 6.36 -1.77
N LEU A 148 3.62 7.17 -1.00
CA LEU A 148 2.29 7.68 -1.34
C LEU A 148 2.43 9.16 -1.71
N HIS A 149 2.19 9.51 -2.96
CA HIS A 149 2.22 10.90 -3.43
C HIS A 149 0.84 11.55 -3.30
N ARG A 150 0.84 12.85 -3.02
CA ARG A 150 -0.39 13.68 -2.92
C ARG A 150 -1.26 13.64 -4.17
N ASP A 151 -0.69 13.37 -5.33
CA ASP A 151 -1.41 13.23 -6.60
C ASP A 151 -2.10 11.85 -6.77
N GLY A 152 -1.88 10.92 -5.83
CA GLY A 152 -2.43 9.56 -5.85
C GLY A 152 -1.47 8.51 -6.39
N ARG A 153 -0.28 8.89 -6.86
CA ARG A 153 0.72 7.90 -7.28
C ARG A 153 1.21 7.10 -6.08
N ILE A 154 1.40 5.80 -6.30
CA ILE A 154 1.93 4.88 -5.30
C ILE A 154 3.17 4.21 -5.90
N ILE A 155 4.29 4.24 -5.17
CA ILE A 155 5.52 3.59 -5.60
C ILE A 155 5.87 2.50 -4.58
N PHE A 156 6.19 1.31 -5.07
CA PHE A 156 6.84 0.26 -4.30
C PHE A 156 8.28 0.12 -4.78
N ALA A 157 9.25 0.22 -3.88
CA ALA A 157 10.67 0.10 -4.22
C ALA A 157 11.32 -0.98 -3.35
N TYR A 158 12.10 -1.86 -3.97
CA TYR A 158 12.67 -3.05 -3.32
C TYR A 158 14.19 -2.98 -3.37
N LYS A 159 14.84 -2.73 -2.25
CA LYS A 159 16.30 -2.69 -2.15
C LYS A 159 16.88 -4.08 -1.93
N GLU A 160 16.29 -4.83 -1.00
CA GLU A 160 16.73 -6.17 -0.61
C GLU A 160 15.54 -7.12 -0.43
N VAL A 161 15.56 -8.22 -1.17
CA VAL A 161 14.57 -9.29 -1.28
C VAL A 161 15.38 -10.58 -1.53
N PRO A 162 15.83 -11.26 -0.45
CA PRO A 162 16.83 -12.33 -0.55
C PRO A 162 16.28 -13.65 -1.12
N ILE A 163 14.96 -13.82 -1.15
CA ILE A 163 14.27 -14.98 -1.74
C ILE A 163 13.12 -14.55 -2.64
N GLN A 164 12.69 -15.43 -3.55
CA GLN A 164 11.51 -15.13 -4.37
C GLN A 164 10.27 -15.03 -3.49
N ILE A 165 9.43 -14.00 -3.71
CA ILE A 165 8.23 -13.76 -2.90
C ILE A 165 7.26 -14.95 -2.94
N ALA A 166 7.22 -15.68 -4.06
CA ALA A 166 6.40 -16.89 -4.21
C ALA A 166 6.82 -18.03 -3.25
N GLN A 167 8.03 -18.01 -2.70
CA GLN A 167 8.55 -19.01 -1.77
C GLN A 167 8.28 -18.68 -0.31
N ILE A 168 7.76 -17.49 0.00
CA ILE A 168 7.41 -17.10 1.37
C ILE A 168 6.19 -17.89 1.83
N SER A 169 6.29 -18.53 3.00
CA SER A 169 5.19 -19.30 3.59
C SER A 169 3.98 -18.41 3.89
N SER A 170 2.80 -18.86 3.46
CA SER A 170 1.52 -18.20 3.70
C SER A 170 0.71 -18.82 4.86
N VAL A 171 1.28 -19.80 5.58
CA VAL A 171 0.57 -20.60 6.60
C VAL A 171 0.19 -19.73 7.81
N ASN A 172 1.14 -18.95 8.33
CA ASN A 172 0.96 -18.17 9.56
C ASN A 172 0.53 -16.73 9.29
N HIS A 173 0.69 -16.26 8.05
CA HIS A 173 0.30 -14.92 7.61
C HIS A 173 0.14 -14.88 6.09
N PRO A 174 -0.86 -14.16 5.53
CA PRO A 174 -0.98 -14.00 4.09
C PRO A 174 0.25 -13.31 3.47
N VAL A 175 0.56 -13.69 2.23
CA VAL A 175 1.59 -13.06 1.40
C VAL A 175 0.94 -12.32 0.24
N LYS A 176 0.97 -10.99 0.25
CA LYS A 176 0.31 -10.14 -0.76
C LYS A 176 1.22 -9.01 -1.23
N VAL A 177 1.09 -8.65 -2.50
CA VAL A 177 1.75 -7.48 -3.08
C VAL A 177 0.77 -6.78 -4.02
N GLY A 178 0.53 -5.49 -3.78
CA GLY A 178 -0.44 -4.69 -4.54
C GLY A 178 -1.36 -3.86 -3.65
N LEU A 179 -2.56 -3.58 -4.17
CA LEU A 179 -3.55 -2.70 -3.56
C LEU A 179 -4.88 -3.42 -3.39
N SER A 180 -5.62 -3.09 -2.35
CA SER A 180 -7.00 -3.56 -2.18
C SER A 180 -7.81 -2.53 -1.42
N ASP A 181 -9.06 -2.35 -1.81
CA ASP A 181 -10.03 -1.65 -0.98
C ASP A 181 -11.39 -2.36 -0.93
N ALA A 182 -12.09 -2.11 0.18
CA ALA A 182 -13.32 -2.78 0.53
C ALA A 182 -14.18 -1.85 1.41
N PHE A 183 -15.49 -2.06 1.42
CA PHE A 183 -16.37 -1.39 2.39
C PHE A 183 -16.99 -2.40 3.36
N VAL A 184 -17.32 -1.93 4.56
CA VAL A 184 -17.89 -2.77 5.62
C VAL A 184 -19.34 -2.38 5.87
N VAL A 185 -20.26 -3.33 5.71
CA VAL A 185 -21.66 -3.18 6.07
C VAL A 185 -21.93 -3.86 7.40
N VAL A 186 -22.51 -3.12 8.35
CA VAL A 186 -22.86 -3.64 9.67
C VAL A 186 -24.34 -3.95 9.74
N HIS A 187 -24.71 -5.22 9.73
CA HIS A 187 -26.08 -5.69 9.91
C HIS A 187 -26.37 -5.97 11.38
N ARG A 188 -27.51 -5.48 11.88
CA ARG A 188 -28.04 -5.87 13.19
C ARG A 188 -28.81 -7.18 13.03
N ILE A 189 -28.46 -8.20 13.82
CA ILE A 189 -29.20 -9.46 13.82
C ILE A 189 -30.45 -9.28 14.67
N GLN A 190 -31.62 -9.18 14.04
CA GLN A 190 -32.89 -8.92 14.75
C GLN A 190 -33.21 -10.00 15.80
N GLN A 191 -32.76 -11.24 15.59
CA GLN A 191 -33.01 -12.37 16.48
C GLN A 191 -32.11 -12.42 17.72
N ILE A 192 -31.02 -11.64 17.78
CA ILE A 192 -30.10 -11.66 18.92
C ILE A 192 -29.73 -10.21 19.28
N PRO A 193 -30.27 -9.68 20.41
CA PRO A 193 -29.92 -8.34 20.88
C PRO A 193 -28.41 -8.19 21.05
N ASN A 194 -27.88 -7.01 20.71
CA ASN A 194 -26.47 -6.64 20.83
C ASN A 194 -25.47 -7.38 19.92
N VAL A 195 -25.90 -8.30 19.06
CA VAL A 195 -25.03 -8.92 18.05
C VAL A 195 -25.07 -8.14 16.74
N ARG A 196 -23.89 -7.72 16.28
CA ARG A 196 -23.69 -7.05 14.99
C ARG A 196 -22.89 -7.94 14.08
N ARG A 197 -23.42 -8.26 12.90
CA ARG A 197 -22.68 -8.93 11.84
C ARG A 197 -22.00 -7.88 10.96
N LYS A 198 -20.71 -8.01 10.73
CA LYS A 198 -19.97 -7.19 9.75
C LYS A 198 -19.77 -8.01 8.48
N THR A 199 -20.20 -7.48 7.35
CA THR A 199 -19.94 -8.05 6.03
C THR A 199 -18.99 -7.13 5.30
N ILE A 200 -17.90 -7.70 4.76
CA ILE A 200 -16.89 -6.96 4.02
C ILE A 200 -17.14 -7.20 2.54
N TYR A 201 -17.21 -6.13 1.76
CA TYR A 201 -17.36 -6.18 0.32
C TYR A 201 -16.10 -5.59 -0.31
N GLU A 202 -15.24 -6.48 -0.78
CA GLU A 202 -14.08 -6.12 -1.59
C GLU A 202 -14.56 -5.85 -3.01
N TYR A 203 -14.31 -4.66 -3.52
CA TYR A 203 -14.82 -4.24 -4.83
C TYR A 203 -13.71 -4.03 -5.85
N HIS A 204 -12.45 -3.90 -5.40
CA HIS A 204 -11.32 -3.80 -6.31
C HIS A 204 -9.99 -4.22 -5.67
N ARG A 205 -9.16 -4.92 -6.45
CA ARG A 205 -7.80 -5.32 -6.08
C ARG A 205 -6.85 -5.18 -7.27
N VAL A 206 -5.63 -4.72 -6.99
CA VAL A 206 -4.47 -4.80 -7.87
C VAL A 206 -3.54 -5.85 -7.28
N GLU A 207 -3.28 -6.94 -7.99
CA GLU A 207 -2.33 -7.98 -7.57
C GLU A 207 -1.10 -7.96 -8.49
N LEU A 208 0.06 -7.69 -7.90
CA LEU A 208 1.32 -7.65 -8.64
C LEU A 208 1.96 -9.04 -8.71
N LEU A 209 2.60 -9.34 -9.84
CA LEU A 209 3.26 -10.63 -10.05
C LEU A 209 4.47 -10.79 -9.13
N LYS A 210 4.31 -11.65 -8.11
CA LYS A 210 5.33 -11.98 -7.10
C LYS A 210 6.66 -12.45 -7.70
N THR A 211 6.65 -13.07 -8.88
CA THR A 211 7.85 -13.57 -9.57
C THR A 211 8.71 -12.47 -10.17
N LYS A 212 8.14 -11.30 -10.42
CA LYS A 212 8.83 -10.17 -11.04
C LYS A 212 9.49 -9.24 -10.01
N ILE A 213 9.06 -9.31 -8.75
CA ILE A 213 9.62 -8.51 -7.67
C ILE A 213 10.88 -9.18 -7.16
N THR A 214 12.00 -8.51 -7.37
CA THR A 214 13.33 -8.97 -6.99
C THR A 214 14.18 -7.81 -6.47
N ASN A 215 15.43 -8.06 -6.10
CA ASN A 215 16.37 -7.01 -5.71
C ASN A 215 16.45 -5.88 -6.74
N ARG A 216 16.38 -4.64 -6.24
CA ARG A 216 16.51 -3.40 -7.01
C ARG A 216 15.42 -3.20 -8.06
N THR A 217 14.25 -3.80 -7.85
CA THR A 217 13.07 -3.54 -8.69
C THR A 217 12.21 -2.45 -8.08
N ALA A 218 11.35 -1.85 -8.90
CA ALA A 218 10.34 -0.92 -8.44
C ALA A 218 9.04 -1.10 -9.22
N VAL A 219 7.93 -0.67 -8.62
CA VAL A 219 6.61 -0.62 -9.25
C VAL A 219 6.03 0.76 -9.00
N GLU A 220 5.58 1.42 -10.05
CA GLU A 220 4.87 2.69 -9.99
C GLU A 220 3.42 2.44 -10.39
N MET A 221 2.48 2.85 -9.54
CA MET A 221 1.05 2.80 -9.82
C MET A 221 0.53 4.22 -10.01
N LEU A 222 -0.06 4.46 -11.17
CA LEU A 222 -0.59 5.76 -11.58
C LEU A 222 -2.11 5.76 -11.38
N PRO A 223 -2.67 6.74 -10.65
CA PRO A 223 -4.11 6.80 -10.43
C PRO A 223 -4.83 7.17 -11.74
N LEU A 224 -5.93 6.48 -12.01
CA LEU A 224 -6.84 6.82 -13.10
C LEU A 224 -7.89 7.84 -12.63
N PRO A 225 -8.45 8.63 -13.56
CA PRO A 225 -9.51 9.58 -13.24
C PRO A 225 -10.72 8.92 -12.58
N THR A 226 -11.24 9.53 -11.50
CA THR A 226 -12.44 9.09 -10.79
C THR A 226 -13.46 10.22 -10.67
N CYS A 227 -14.74 9.88 -10.45
CA CYS A 227 -15.81 10.87 -10.37
C CYS A 227 -15.58 11.95 -9.30
N LEU A 228 -14.99 11.60 -8.15
CA LEU A 228 -14.77 12.56 -7.05
C LEU A 228 -13.68 13.60 -7.35
N GLN A 229 -12.86 13.41 -8.37
CA GLN A 229 -11.88 14.42 -8.79
C GLN A 229 -12.55 15.56 -9.58
N VAL A 230 -13.77 15.35 -10.07
CA VAL A 230 -14.51 16.32 -10.87
C VAL A 230 -15.30 17.27 -9.98
N ARG A 231 -15.03 18.58 -10.04
CA ARG A 231 -15.55 19.59 -9.09
C ARG A 231 -16.75 20.41 -9.58
N SER A 232 -17.29 20.10 -10.75
CA SER A 232 -18.46 20.80 -11.33
C SER A 232 -19.44 19.84 -11.98
N CYS A 233 -20.73 20.18 -11.91
CA CYS A 233 -21.83 19.41 -12.50
C CYS A 233 -21.63 19.15 -13.99
N SER A 234 -21.31 20.20 -14.76
CA SER A 234 -21.10 20.10 -16.21
C SER A 234 -19.98 19.12 -16.56
N ALA A 235 -18.81 19.28 -15.93
CA ALA A 235 -17.68 18.37 -16.16
C ALA A 235 -17.98 16.93 -15.68
N CYS A 236 -18.78 16.75 -14.63
CA CYS A 236 -19.09 15.42 -14.08
C CYS A 236 -20.00 14.62 -15.01
N ILE A 237 -21.02 15.27 -15.58
CA ILE A 237 -21.94 14.65 -16.54
C ILE A 237 -21.25 14.39 -17.89
N ALA A 238 -20.33 15.28 -18.29
CA ALA A 238 -19.56 15.14 -19.52
C ALA A 238 -18.28 14.30 -19.37
N ALA A 239 -18.01 13.72 -18.19
CA ALA A 239 -16.79 12.98 -17.95
C ALA A 239 -16.78 11.65 -18.71
N GLU A 240 -15.86 11.50 -19.66
CA GLU A 240 -15.57 10.25 -20.35
C GLU A 240 -14.45 9.50 -19.62
N ILE A 241 -14.80 8.88 -18.49
CA ILE A 241 -13.87 8.09 -17.67
C ILE A 241 -14.43 6.67 -17.46
N ASN A 242 -13.66 5.77 -16.84
CA ASN A 242 -14.05 4.37 -16.61
C ASN A 242 -15.23 4.16 -15.64
N PHE A 243 -15.93 5.23 -15.24
CA PHE A 243 -17.03 5.20 -14.27
C PHE A 243 -18.23 6.02 -14.77
N ASN A 244 -19.43 5.50 -14.51
CA ASN A 244 -20.68 6.23 -14.72
C ASN A 244 -20.88 7.25 -13.60
N CYS A 245 -20.41 8.48 -13.82
CA CYS A 245 -20.51 9.54 -12.84
C CYS A 245 -21.90 10.16 -12.76
N SER A 246 -22.30 10.56 -11.56
CA SER A 246 -23.51 11.35 -11.30
C SER A 246 -23.19 12.47 -10.34
N TRP A 247 -23.71 13.67 -10.62
CA TRP A 247 -23.41 14.85 -9.81
C TRP A 247 -24.22 14.86 -8.51
N CYS A 248 -23.54 15.08 -7.38
CA CYS A 248 -24.18 15.29 -6.08
C CYS A 248 -23.66 16.57 -5.41
N HIS A 249 -24.52 17.56 -5.25
CA HIS A 249 -24.15 18.85 -4.62
C HIS A 249 -23.78 18.72 -3.13
N ARG A 250 -24.21 17.65 -2.45
CA ARG A 250 -23.99 17.44 -1.01
C ARG A 250 -22.63 16.84 -0.65
N LEU A 251 -21.85 16.38 -1.63
CA LEU A 251 -20.52 15.78 -1.43
C LEU A 251 -19.36 16.80 -1.56
N LYS A 252 -19.67 18.09 -1.44
CA LYS A 252 -18.69 19.19 -1.47
C LYS A 252 -18.31 19.67 -0.09
#